data_AF-A0A7C1V3W4-F1
#
_entry.id   AF-A0A7C1V3W4-F1
#
_cell.length_a   1.000
_cell.length_b   1.000
_cell.length_c   1.000
_cell.angle_alpha   90.00
_cell.angle_beta   90.00
_cell.angle_gamma   90.00
#
_symmetry.space_group_name_H-M   'P 1'
#
loop_
_entity.id
_entity.type
_entity.pdbx_description
1 polymer ?
#
loop_
_entity_poly.entity_id
_entity_poly.type
_entity_poly.pdbx_seq_one_letter_code
_entity_poly.pdbx_strand_id
1 'polypeptide(L)' 'MIFDYFDKVAESVEFLIALGSIMGFLMLIVGILGWIFLGQFKRHKMISVIVVAIILLTVCGFSTGIKYFHIY' A
#
# COMPACT_ATOMS: atom_id res chain seq x y z
N MET A 1 30.11 -12.19 6.10
CA MET A 1 29.97 -10.76 6.45
C MET A 1 29.12 -9.98 5.43
N ILE A 2 29.36 -10.08 4.12
CA ILE A 2 28.53 -9.39 3.11
C ILE A 2 27.13 -10.02 2.95
N PHE A 3 27.02 -11.35 2.94
CA PHE A 3 25.73 -12.05 2.85
C PHE A 3 24.78 -11.74 4.03
N ASP A 4 25.33 -11.68 5.25
CA ASP A 4 24.59 -11.33 6.47
C ASP A 4 23.99 -9.91 6.43
N TYR A 5 24.67 -8.99 5.75
CA TYR A 5 24.16 -7.63 5.55
C TYR A 5 23.01 -7.61 4.53
N PHE A 6 23.14 -8.38 3.44
CA PHE A 6 22.08 -8.52 2.45
C PHE A 6 20.83 -9.19 3.02
N ASP A 7 20.98 -10.19 3.90
CA ASP A 7 19.85 -10.85 4.57
C ASP A 7 19.08 -9.87 5.46
N LYS A 8 19.78 -9.07 6.27
CA LYS A 8 19.14 -8.03 7.11
C LYS A 8 18.47 -6.92 6.31
N VAL A 9 19.07 -6.54 5.18
CA VAL A 9 18.48 -5.56 4.27
C VAL A 9 17.22 -6.14 3.61
N ALA A 10 17.25 -7.40 3.19
CA ALA A 10 16.08 -8.08 2.62
C ALA A 10 14.92 -8.16 3.62
N GLU A 11 15.17 -8.55 4.87
CA GLU A 11 14.17 -8.57 5.95
C GLU A 11 13.56 -7.18 6.19
N SER A 12 14.39 -6.13 6.17
CA SER A 12 13.94 -4.75 6.33
C SER A 12 13.07 -4.28 5.16
N VAL A 13 13.41 -4.70 3.93
CA VAL A 13 12.64 -4.40 2.72
C VAL A 13 11.28 -5.10 2.76
N GLU A 14 11.23 -6.35 3.22
CA GLU A 14 9.97 -7.09 3.40
C GLU A 14 9.05 -6.42 4.42
N PHE A 15 9.62 -5.94 5.53
CA PHE A 15 8.86 -5.16 6.50
C PHE A 15 8.33 -3.84 5.89
N LEU A 16 9.15 -3.14 5.10
CA LEU A 16 8.74 -1.90 4.44
C LEU A 16 7.63 -2.15 3.41
N ILE A 17 7.68 -3.26 2.68
CA ILE A 17 6.63 -3.70 1.75
C ILE A 17 5.33 -3.99 2.51
N ALA A 18 5.40 -4.68 3.66
CA ALA A 18 4.24 -4.92 4.50
C ALA A 18 3.60 -3.63 5.04
N LEU A 19 4.43 -2.71 5.55
CA LEU A 19 3.97 -1.39 5.98
C LEU A 19 3.36 -0.58 4.83
N GLY A 20 3.98 -0.63 3.64
CA GLY A 20 3.46 0.01 2.43
C GLY A 20 2.08 -0.51 2.07
N SER A 21 1.85 -1.82 2.16
CA SER A 21 0.54 -2.44 1.91
C SER A 21 -0.52 -1.95 2.91
N ILE A 22 -0.19 -1.85 4.21
CA ILE A 22 -1.11 -1.34 5.23
C ILE A 22 -1.45 0.14 4.97
N MET A 23 -0.44 0.96 4.68
CA MET A 23 -0.64 2.37 4.36
C MET A 23 -1.49 2.56 3.10
N GLY A 24 -1.23 1.77 2.05
CA GLY A 24 -2.02 1.79 0.83
C GLY A 24 -3.50 1.47 1.11
N PHE A 25 -3.76 0.47 1.95
CA PHE A 25 -5.12 0.10 2.33
C PHE A 25 -5.83 1.20 3.13
N LEU A 26 -5.14 1.79 4.11
CA LEU A 26 -5.66 2.93 4.88
C LEU A 26 -5.98 4.13 4.00
N MET A 27 -5.08 4.49 3.08
CA MET A 27 -5.32 5.58 2.12
C MET A 27 -6.50 5.27 1.21
N LEU A 28 -6.69 4.01 0.82
CA LEU A 28 -7.82 3.61 -0.03
C LEU A 28 -9.15 3.76 0.74
N ILE A 29 -9.21 3.32 1.99
CA ILE A 29 -10.39 3.51 2.87
C ILE A 29 -10.68 5.01 3.03
N VAL A 30 -9.69 5.82 3.40
CA VAL A 30 -9.85 7.27 3.56
C VAL A 30 -10.25 7.93 2.24
N GLY A 31 -9.70 7.47 1.12
CA GLY A 31 -10.06 7.88 -0.24
C GLY A 31 -11.55 7.68 -0.53
N ILE A 32 -12.05 6.47 -0.28
CA ILE A 32 -13.45 6.10 -0.49
C ILE A 32 -14.39 6.86 0.46
N LEU A 33 -14.07 6.90 1.76
CA LEU A 33 -14.86 7.65 2.73
C LEU A 33 -14.91 9.12 2.35
N GLY A 34 -13.76 9.70 1.99
CA GLY A 34 -13.69 11.09 1.57
C GLY A 34 -14.47 11.36 0.29
N TRP A 35 -14.51 10.41 -0.64
CA TRP A 35 -15.36 10.53 -1.84
C TRP A 35 -16.85 10.58 -1.51
N ILE A 36 -17.30 9.68 -0.63
CA ILE A 36 -18.71 9.53 -0.26
C ILE A 36 -19.17 10.75 0.57
N PHE A 37 -18.38 11.16 1.55
CA PHE A 37 -18.78 12.16 2.55
C PHE A 37 -18.42 13.61 2.17
N LEU A 38 -17.40 13.88 1.35
CA LEU A 38 -17.08 15.26 0.96
C LEU A 38 -17.88 15.76 -0.26
N GLY A 39 -18.24 17.04 -0.22
CA GLY A 39 -18.92 17.76 -1.29
C GLY A 39 -18.13 17.80 -2.59
N GLN A 40 -18.84 18.04 -3.70
CA GLN A 40 -18.33 17.84 -5.08
C GLN A 40 -16.95 18.48 -5.36
N PHE A 41 -16.68 19.67 -4.82
CA PHE A 41 -15.42 20.38 -5.06
C PHE A 41 -14.17 19.67 -4.52
N LYS A 42 -14.30 18.76 -3.53
CA LYS A 42 -13.16 18.02 -2.99
C LYS A 42 -13.03 16.59 -3.56
N ARG A 43 -14.02 16.12 -4.32
CA ARG A 43 -14.00 14.76 -4.90
C ARG A 43 -12.85 14.53 -5.87
N HIS A 44 -12.48 15.52 -6.68
CA HIS A 44 -11.32 15.39 -7.59
C HIS A 44 -9.99 15.14 -6.87
N LYS A 45 -9.77 15.75 -5.70
CA LYS A 45 -8.57 15.45 -4.89
C LYS A 45 -8.65 14.07 -4.24
N MET A 46 -9.84 13.58 -3.91
CA MET A 46 -10.01 12.22 -3.37
C MET A 46 -9.80 11.15 -4.44
N ILE A 47 -10.16 11.42 -5.71
CA ILE A 47 -9.82 10.54 -6.85
C ILE A 47 -8.30 10.28 -6.88
N SER A 48 -7.48 11.33 -6.81
CA SER A 48 -6.02 11.16 -6.86
C SER A 48 -5.49 10.35 -5.68
N VAL A 49 -6.08 10.51 -4.48
CA VAL A 49 -5.70 9.70 -3.30
C VAL A 49 -6.02 8.22 -3.53
N ILE A 50 -7.20 7.91 -4.08
CA ILE A 50 -7.58 6.53 -4.41
C ILE A 50 -6.64 5.93 -5.46
N VAL A 51 -6.32 6.67 -6.52
CA VAL A 51 -5.42 6.19 -7.58
C VAL A 51 -4.02 5.89 -7.01
N VAL A 52 -3.47 6.79 -6.21
CA VAL A 52 -2.16 6.57 -5.55
C VAL A 52 -2.23 5.35 -4.62
N ALA A 53 -3.31 5.21 -3.85
CA ALA A 53 -3.51 4.07 -2.95
C ALA A 53 -3.57 2.73 -3.71
N ILE A 54 -4.23 2.69 -4.87
CA ILE A 54 -4.29 1.48 -5.73
C ILE A 54 -2.89 1.13 -6.26
N ILE A 55 -2.11 2.11 -6.72
CA ILE A 55 -0.75 1.87 -7.21
C ILE A 55 0.11 1.31 -6.08
N LEU A 56 0.04 1.94 -4.90
CA LEU A 56 0.81 1.54 -3.72
C LEU A 56 0.42 0.13 -3.25
N LEU A 57 -0.88 -0.21 -3.28
CA LEU A 57 -1.36 -1.57 -3.03
C LEU A 57 -0.98 -2.56 -4.13
N THR A 58 -0.84 -2.14 -5.38
CA THR A 58 -0.40 -3.06 -6.44
C THR A 58 1.07 -3.40 -6.25
N VAL A 59 1.91 -2.40 -5.96
CA VAL A 59 3.36 -2.58 -5.79
C VAL A 59 3.67 -3.32 -4.48
N CYS A 60 3.09 -2.89 -3.36
CA CYS A 60 3.36 -3.47 -2.05
C CYS A 60 2.46 -4.68 -1.75
N GLY A 61 1.20 -4.61 -2.14
CA GLY A 61 0.16 -5.61 -1.88
C GLY A 61 0.27 -6.87 -2.73
N PHE A 62 0.85 -6.82 -3.94
CA PHE A 62 1.11 -8.04 -4.72
C PHE A 62 2.16 -8.92 -4.02
N SER A 63 3.23 -8.29 -3.50
CA SER A 63 4.26 -9.00 -2.75
C SER A 63 3.74 -9.52 -1.40
N THR A 64 2.89 -8.77 -0.68
CA THR A 64 2.31 -9.28 0.58
C THR A 64 1.17 -10.27 0.36
N GLY A 65 0.35 -10.11 -0.68
CA GLY A 65 -0.77 -11.01 -1.00
C GLY A 65 -0.30 -12.42 -1.35
N ILE A 66 0.78 -12.52 -2.13
CA ILE A 66 1.41 -13.82 -2.46
C ILE A 66 2.08 -14.41 -1.21
N LYS A 67 2.80 -13.58 -0.43
CA LYS A 67 3.66 -14.06 0.65
C LYS A 67 2.95 -14.33 1.98
N TYR A 68 1.88 -13.59 2.29
CA TYR A 68 1.13 -13.71 3.55
C TYR A 68 -0.29 -14.28 3.36
N PHE A 69 -0.93 -14.05 2.22
CA PHE A 69 -2.30 -14.51 1.98
C PHE A 69 -2.41 -15.71 1.03
N HIS A 70 -1.28 -16.17 0.44
CA HIS A 70 -1.24 -17.32 -0.46
C HIS A 70 -2.32 -17.26 -1.57
N ILE A 71 -2.62 -16.06 -2.06
CA ILE A 71 -3.61 -15.87 -3.13
C ILE A 71 -2.92 -16.25 -4.45
N TYR A 72 -3.16 -17.49 -4.90
CA TYR A 72 -2.75 -18.02 -6.21
C TYR A 72 -3.87 -17.81 -7.25
#